data_AF-A0A7T3DWI3-F1
#
_entry.id   AF-A0A7T3DWI3-F1
#
_cell.length_a   1.000
_cell.length_b   1.000
_cell.length_c   1.000
_cell.angle_alpha   90.00
_cell.angle_beta   90.00
_cell.angle_gamma   90.00
#
_symmetry.space_group_name_H-M   'P 1'
#
loop_
_entity.id
_entity.type
_entity.pdbx_description
1 polymer ?
#
loop_
_entity_poly.entity_id
_entity_poly.type
_entity_poly.pdbx_seq_one_letter_code
_entity_poly.pdbx_strand_id
1 'polypeptide(L)'
;MSQIAVRVDDKLKKEATEVFSELGLDMTTAVKLFLKQSVLTRSIPFELKLDSDYEIELEDGDYIRTRNIDEYNEVTQKAFKESISKYKNEGITKSTESVDDYFERMVRENA
;
A
#
# COMPACT_ATOMS: atom_id res chain seq x y z
N MET A 1 -19.09 23.23 26.22
CA MET A 1 -18.38 22.80 25.00
C MET A 1 -17.22 21.92 25.41
N SER A 2 -16.97 20.83 24.70
CA SER A 2 -15.76 20.01 24.92
C SER A 2 -14.55 20.68 24.26
N GLN A 3 -13.39 20.61 24.90
CA GLN A 3 -12.14 21.22 24.41
C GLN A 3 -11.11 20.12 24.14
N ILE A 4 -10.44 20.20 23.00
CA ILE A 4 -9.32 19.33 22.63
C ILE A 4 -8.08 20.21 22.49
N ALA A 5 -7.01 19.87 23.21
CA ALA A 5 -5.71 20.54 23.11
C ALA A 5 -4.70 19.56 22.47
N VAL A 6 -4.12 19.96 21.34
CA VAL A 6 -3.12 19.16 20.62
C VAL A 6 -1.81 19.95 20.59
N ARG A 7 -0.71 19.28 20.96
CA ARG A 7 0.64 19.84 20.83
C ARG A 7 1.21 19.43 19.49
N VAL A 8 1.70 20.40 18.74
CA VAL A 8 2.37 20.22 17.45
C VAL A 8 3.59 21.13 17.41
N ASP A 9 4.59 20.79 16.61
CA ASP A 9 5.71 21.68 16.36
C ASP A 9 5.31 22.88 15.49
N ASP A 10 6.07 23.96 15.61
CA ASP A 10 5.76 25.23 14.93
C ASP A 10 5.84 25.11 13.41
N LYS A 11 6.72 24.24 12.90
CA LYS A 11 6.89 24.02 11.46
C LYS A 11 5.65 23.35 10.88
N LEU A 12 5.22 22.23 11.46
CA LEU A 12 4.02 21.49 11.07
C LEU A 12 2.78 22.37 11.14
N LYS A 13 2.65 23.17 12.21
CA LYS A 13 1.53 24.10 12.36
C LYS A 13 1.49 25.11 11.21
N LYS A 14 2.64 25.68 10.84
CA LYS A 14 2.74 26.67 9.76
C LYS A 14 2.38 26.04 8.42
N GLU A 15 2.99 24.91 8.07
CA GLU A 15 2.75 24.18 6.83
C GLU A 15 1.27 23.78 6.69
N ALA A 16 0.68 23.20 7.74
CA ALA A 16 -0.73 22.83 7.72
C ALA A 16 -1.66 24.06 7.58
N THR A 17 -1.30 25.19 8.19
CA THR A 17 -2.10 26.43 8.09
C THR A 17 -2.08 26.99 6.67
N GLU A 18 -0.94 26.96 5.99
CA GLU A 18 -0.81 27.40 4.60
C GLU A 18 -1.68 26.52 3.69
N VAL A 19 -1.57 25.19 3.80
CA VAL A 19 -2.37 24.23 3.02
C VAL A 19 -3.88 24.42 3.24
N PHE A 20 -4.33 24.54 4.49
CA PHE A 20 -5.76 24.72 4.76
C PHE A 20 -6.26 26.10 4.30
N SER A 21 -5.44 27.14 4.38
CA SER A 21 -5.80 28.48 3.89
C SER A 21 -5.97 28.51 2.37
N GLU A 22 -5.12 27.79 1.63
CA GLU A 22 -5.27 27.62 0.18
C GLU A 22 -6.57 26.89 -0.19
N LEU A 23 -7.02 25.98 0.67
CA LEU A 23 -8.32 25.29 0.55
C LEU A 23 -9.50 26.12 1.06
N GLY A 24 -9.27 27.34 1.56
CA GLY A 24 -10.32 28.20 2.13
C GLY A 24 -10.85 27.74 3.48
N LEU A 25 -10.06 26.97 4.24
CA LEU A 25 -10.42 26.38 5.53
C LEU A 25 -9.54 26.95 6.66
N ASP A 26 -10.14 27.20 7.83
CA ASP A 26 -9.37 27.45 9.04
C ASP A 26 -8.93 26.11 9.69
N MET A 27 -7.86 26.17 10.48
CA MET A 27 -7.31 25.00 11.19
C MET A 27 -8.39 24.27 12.02
N THR A 28 -9.28 25.03 12.65
CA THR A 28 -10.36 24.47 13.48
C THR A 28 -11.36 23.69 12.64
N THR A 29 -11.74 24.19 11.46
CA THR A 29 -12.64 23.47 10.55
C THR A 29 -11.99 22.22 9.99
N ALA A 30 -10.71 22.29 9.61
CA ALA A 30 -9.98 21.11 9.14
C ALA A 30 -9.96 19.98 10.20
N VAL A 31 -9.65 20.31 11.46
CA VAL A 31 -9.69 19.32 12.57
C VAL A 31 -11.10 18.80 12.81
N LYS A 32 -12.13 19.66 12.73
CA LYS A 32 -13.53 19.21 12.84
C LYS A 32 -13.93 18.26 11.72
N LEU A 33 -13.50 18.52 10.49
CA LEU A 33 -13.75 17.65 9.34
C LEU A 33 -13.12 16.28 9.54
N PHE A 34 -11.85 16.24 9.98
CA PHE A 34 -11.16 15.01 10.32
C PHE A 34 -11.94 14.17 11.34
N LEU A 35 -12.40 14.78 12.44
CA LEU A 35 -13.17 14.08 13.47
C LEU A 35 -14.52 13.58 12.95
N LYS A 36 -15.24 14.41 12.18
CA LYS A 36 -16.53 14.02 11.58
C LYS A 36 -16.37 12.84 10.62
N GLN A 37 -15.36 12.89 9.76
CA GLN A 37 -15.09 11.81 8.81
C GLN A 37 -14.73 10.52 9.55
N SER A 38 -13.89 10.61 10.58
CA SER A 38 -13.51 9.44 11.40
C SER A 38 -14.73 8.78 12.05
N VAL A 39 -15.67 9.57 12.55
CA VAL A 39 -16.91 9.05 13.14
C VAL A 39 -17.83 8.44 12.08
N LEU A 40 -17.93 9.08 10.90
CA LEU A 40 -18.79 8.62 9.81
C LEU A 40 -18.33 7.28 9.25
N THR A 41 -17.02 7.13 8.98
CA THR A 41 -16.47 5.91 8.38
C THR A 41 -16.07 4.85 9.41
N ARG A 42 -16.09 5.20 10.70
CA ARG A 42 -15.57 4.36 11.80
C ARG A 42 -14.14 3.89 11.54
N SER A 43 -13.35 4.73 10.89
CA SER A 43 -11.97 4.46 10.49
C SER A 43 -11.15 5.74 10.59
N ILE A 44 -9.83 5.62 10.40
CA ILE A 44 -8.99 6.80 10.21
C ILE A 44 -9.22 7.31 8.77
N PRO A 45 -9.48 8.61 8.57
CA PRO A 45 -9.89 9.19 7.29
C PRO A 45 -8.71 9.47 6.35
N PHE A 46 -7.72 8.60 6.39
CA PHE A 46 -6.60 8.51 5.47
C PHE A 46 -6.02 7.10 5.60
N GLU A 47 -5.30 6.66 4.57
CA GLU A 47 -4.68 5.34 4.57
C GLU A 47 -3.52 5.30 5.56
N LEU A 48 -3.53 4.31 6.47
CA LEU A 48 -2.42 4.05 7.37
C LEU A 48 -1.44 3.09 6.68
N LYS A 49 -0.32 3.63 6.21
CA LYS A 49 0.83 2.83 5.76
C LYS A 49 1.95 3.02 6.75
N LEU A 50 2.44 1.92 7.29
CA LEU A 50 3.83 1.88 7.71
C LEU A 50 4.63 1.78 6.41
N ASP A 51 5.68 2.58 6.25
CA ASP A 51 6.63 2.47 5.15
C ASP A 51 7.50 1.21 5.34
N SER A 52 6.85 0.11 5.71
CA SER A 52 7.43 -1.20 5.84
C SER A 52 7.08 -1.93 4.57
N ASP A 53 8.07 -2.08 3.69
CA ASP A 53 8.22 -3.30 2.92
C ASP A 53 7.72 -4.47 3.80
N TYR A 54 6.65 -5.14 3.41
CA TYR A 54 6.25 -6.38 4.07
C TYR A 54 7.34 -7.41 3.73
N GLU A 55 8.32 -7.57 4.61
CA GLU A 55 9.25 -8.69 4.57
C GLU A 55 8.49 -9.89 5.15
N ILE A 56 7.99 -10.75 4.25
CA ILE A 56 7.48 -12.06 4.64
C ILE A 56 8.73 -12.95 4.77
N GLU A 57 9.13 -13.23 6.01
CA GLU A 57 10.16 -14.25 6.30
C GLU A 57 9.60 -15.64 5.96
N LEU A 58 10.33 -16.35 5.11
CA LEU A 58 10.09 -17.75 4.77
C LEU A 58 10.83 -18.66 5.77
N GLU A 59 10.37 -19.91 5.91
CA GLU A 59 10.92 -20.87 6.88
C GLU A 59 12.42 -21.15 6.68
N ASP A 60 12.95 -20.97 5.47
CA ASP A 60 14.36 -21.16 5.14
C ASP A 60 15.26 -19.93 5.42
N GLY A 61 14.69 -18.85 5.98
CA GLY A 61 15.41 -17.62 6.32
C GLY A 61 15.54 -16.61 5.17
N ASP A 62 14.90 -16.87 4.04
CA ASP A 62 14.76 -15.94 2.92
C ASP A 62 13.53 -15.03 3.09
N TYR A 63 13.51 -13.87 2.44
CA TYR A 63 12.38 -12.92 2.49
C TYR A 63 11.88 -12.55 1.10
N ILE A 64 10.55 -12.50 0.92
CA ILE A 64 9.93 -11.97 -0.30
C ILE A 64 9.59 -10.49 -0.08
N ARG A 65 10.26 -9.59 -0.81
CA ARG A 65 9.83 -8.19 -0.93
C ARG A 65 8.77 -8.06 -2.01
N THR A 66 7.50 -7.95 -1.63
CA THR A 66 6.45 -7.53 -2.56
C THR A 66 6.46 -6.01 -2.69
N ARG A 67 7.45 -5.46 -3.41
CA ARG A 67 7.41 -4.02 -3.77
C ARG A 67 6.25 -3.75 -4.72
N ASN A 68 5.58 -2.61 -4.53
CA ASN A 68 4.59 -2.14 -5.49
C ASN A 68 5.30 -1.88 -6.84
N ILE A 69 4.68 -2.27 -7.96
CA ILE A 69 5.24 -2.11 -9.31
C ILE A 69 5.60 -0.63 -9.59
N ASP A 70 4.90 0.31 -8.97
CA ASP A 70 5.04 1.75 -9.17
C ASP A 70 6.37 2.32 -8.66
N GLU A 71 7.10 1.57 -7.83
CA GLU A 71 8.44 1.96 -7.34
C GLU A 71 9.58 1.63 -8.31
N TYR A 72 9.31 0.82 -9.33
CA TYR A 72 10.32 0.49 -10.33
C TYR A 72 10.42 1.60 -11.39
N ASN A 73 11.59 1.72 -12.03
CA ASN A 73 11.72 2.64 -13.17
C ASN A 73 10.76 2.25 -14.30
N GLU A 74 10.41 3.22 -15.15
CA GLU A 74 9.42 3.05 -16.21
C GLU A 74 9.74 1.87 -17.14
N VAL A 75 11.03 1.57 -17.36
CA VAL A 75 11.50 0.46 -18.20
C VAL A 75 11.10 -0.88 -17.59
N THR A 76 11.35 -1.08 -16.30
CA THR A 76 10.98 -2.32 -15.59
C THR A 76 9.46 -2.48 -15.48
N GLN A 77 8.74 -1.39 -15.20
CA GLN A 77 7.27 -1.42 -15.18
C GLN A 77 6.69 -1.87 -16.52
N LYS A 78 7.22 -1.32 -17.62
CA LYS A 78 6.78 -1.64 -18.98
C LYS A 78 7.09 -3.09 -19.35
N ALA A 79 8.30 -3.56 -19.05
CA ALA A 79 8.72 -4.94 -19.31
C ALA A 79 7.82 -5.96 -18.58
N PHE A 80 7.48 -5.69 -17.32
CA PHE A 80 6.57 -6.55 -16.55
C PHE A 80 5.14 -6.56 -17.12
N LYS A 81 4.60 -5.38 -17.45
CA LYS A 81 3.25 -5.28 -18.07
C LYS A 81 3.19 -6.01 -19.41
N GLU A 82 4.26 -5.92 -20.20
CA GLU A 82 4.38 -6.60 -21.49
C GLU A 82 4.47 -8.12 -21.32
N SER A 83 5.28 -8.62 -20.38
CA SER A 83 5.38 -10.06 -20.11
C SER A 83 4.05 -10.65 -19.62
N ILE A 84 3.35 -9.97 -18.70
CA ILE A 84 2.04 -10.42 -18.21
C ILE A 84 1.00 -10.45 -19.34
N SER A 85 1.03 -9.47 -20.24
CA SER A 85 0.12 -9.41 -21.39
C SER A 85 0.37 -10.55 -22.38
N LYS A 86 1.64 -10.92 -22.59
CA LYS A 86 2.02 -12.05 -23.44
C LYS A 86 1.44 -13.38 -22.93
N TYR A 87 1.60 -13.68 -21.65
CA TYR A 87 1.06 -14.91 -21.06
C TYR A 87 -0.46 -15.02 -21.21
N LYS A 88 -1.18 -13.90 -21.03
CA LYS A 88 -2.63 -13.86 -21.22
C LYS A 88 -3.07 -14.17 -22.65
N ASN A 89 -2.33 -13.70 -23.65
CA ASN A 89 -2.61 -13.96 -25.06
C ASN A 89 -2.28 -15.41 -25.46
N GLU A 90 -1.29 -16.02 -24.82
CA GLU A 90 -0.91 -17.43 -25.01
C GLU A 90 -1.82 -18.40 -24.22
N GLY A 91 -2.86 -17.89 -23.55
CA GLY A 91 -3.79 -18.69 -22.74
C GLY A 91 -3.18 -19.24 -21.44
N ILE A 92 -1.98 -18.78 -21.09
CA ILE A 92 -1.26 -19.17 -19.88
C ILE A 92 -1.85 -18.34 -18.73
N THR A 93 -2.65 -18.99 -17.91
CA THR A 93 -3.19 -18.39 -16.68
C THR A 93 -2.26 -18.67 -15.52
N LYS A 94 -2.23 -17.77 -14.52
CA LYS A 94 -1.42 -17.96 -13.32
C LYS A 94 -1.86 -19.25 -12.65
N SER A 95 -0.94 -20.20 -12.45
CA SER A 95 -1.25 -21.42 -11.71
C SER A 95 -1.68 -21.05 -10.29
N THR A 96 -2.77 -21.66 -9.83
CA THR A 96 -3.25 -21.54 -8.45
C THR A 96 -2.57 -22.55 -7.53
N GLU A 97 -1.78 -23.48 -8.07
CA GLU A 97 -1.03 -24.46 -7.28
C GLU A 97 0.20 -23.79 -6.64
N SER A 98 0.58 -24.22 -5.43
CA SER A 98 1.84 -23.81 -4.82
C SER A 98 3.02 -24.39 -5.61
N VAL A 99 4.17 -23.72 -5.56
CA VAL A 99 5.41 -24.20 -6.20
C VAL A 99 5.80 -25.57 -5.63
N ASP A 100 5.64 -25.75 -4.32
CA ASP A 100 5.96 -27.01 -3.65
C ASP A 100 5.06 -28.15 -4.13
N ASP A 101 3.74 -27.92 -4.18
CA ASP A 101 2.75 -28.89 -4.67
C ASP A 101 3.03 -29.30 -6.13
N TYR A 102 3.45 -28.34 -6.96
CA TYR A 102 3.84 -28.62 -8.35
C TYR A 102 5.04 -29.58 -8.42
N PHE A 103 6.09 -29.32 -7.62
CA PHE A 103 7.28 -30.17 -7.62
C PHE A 103 7.00 -31.55 -7.04
N GLU A 104 6.24 -31.65 -5.95
CA GLU A 104 5.82 -32.95 -5.40
C GLU A 104 5.04 -33.78 -6.42
N ARG A 105 4.13 -33.14 -7.16
CA ARG A 105 3.36 -33.79 -8.21
C ARG A 105 4.27 -34.25 -9.35
N MET A 106 5.18 -33.41 -9.83
CA MET A 106 6.11 -33.78 -10.89
C MET A 106 7.00 -34.97 -10.51
N VAL A 107 7.50 -35.00 -9.27
CA VAL A 107 8.30 -36.12 -8.77
C VAL A 107 7.47 -37.40 -8.73
N ARG A 108 6.20 -37.33 -8.29
CA ARG A 108 5.29 -38.48 -8.27
C ARG A 108 4.91 -38.99 -9.66
N GLU A 109 4.74 -38.09 -10.62
CA GLU A 109 4.36 -38.41 -12.00
C GLU A 109 5.52 -39.00 -12.82
N ASN A 110 6.77 -38.75 -12.42
CA ASN A 110 7.98 -39.20 -13.14
C ASN A 110 8.81 -40.26 -12.38
N ALA A 111 8.32 -40.76 -11.25
CA ALA A 111 8.91 -41.87 -10.47
C ALA A 111 8.22 -43.20 -10.81
#